data_AF-A0A173KYE5-F1
#
_entry.id   AF-A0A173KYE5-F1
#
_cell.length_a   1.000
_cell.length_b   1.000
_cell.length_c   1.000
_cell.angle_alpha   90.00
_cell.angle_beta   90.00
_cell.angle_gamma   90.00
#
_symmetry.space_group_name_H-M   'P 1'
#
loop_
_entity.id
_entity.type
_entity.pdbx_description
1 polymer ?
#
loop_
_entity_poly.entity_id
_entity_poly.type
_entity_poly.pdbx_seq_one_letter_code
_entity_poly.pdbx_strand_id
1 'polypeptide(L)'
;MAVSDWSTTAADNGTVGAVNIAEGCPSANLNNAVREVMAQVKTFTDALPDAYQYKDPLLTALAALTTSANQVIYATGPDTFAVTALTAFIRTLLDDADGQAACLTLGAVRVAALSIANPGYVRLQVGASSYVQFAWGTFTCPANSSATVNYAGSFPNASFPICSGSDGNPGGQDNLPAVTGGSATKDGFTAYNAANGAVSGYYIAAGY
;
A
#
# COMPACT_ATOMS: atom_id res chain seq x y z
N MET A 1 -24.25 18.73 48.88
CA MET A 1 -24.92 17.72 48.04
C MET A 1 -24.67 18.06 46.59
N ALA A 2 -24.03 17.16 45.83
CA ALA A 2 -23.85 17.32 44.39
C ALA A 2 -25.14 16.90 43.64
N VAL A 3 -25.26 17.24 42.36
CA VAL A 3 -26.41 16.86 41.52
C VAL A 3 -26.60 15.34 41.47
N SER A 4 -25.50 14.58 41.58
CA SER A 4 -25.51 13.11 41.65
C SER A 4 -26.33 12.56 42.81
N ASP A 5 -26.38 13.30 43.91
CA ASP A 5 -26.99 12.87 45.18
C ASP A 5 -28.45 13.37 45.32
N TRP A 6 -28.94 14.15 44.35
CA TRP A 6 -30.33 14.61 44.32
C TRP A 6 -31.29 13.46 43.99
N SER A 7 -32.54 13.58 44.43
CA SER A 7 -33.62 12.65 44.11
C SER A 7 -34.41 13.12 42.90
N THR A 8 -34.89 12.18 42.08
CA THR A 8 -35.92 12.43 41.06
C THR A 8 -37.29 12.73 41.67
N THR A 9 -37.47 12.49 42.97
CA THR A 9 -38.65 12.90 43.73
C THR A 9 -38.38 14.23 44.42
N ALA A 10 -39.09 15.28 44.03
CA ALA A 10 -38.85 16.64 44.53
C ALA A 10 -38.91 16.77 46.06
N ALA A 11 -39.82 16.05 46.72
CA ALA A 11 -40.00 16.12 48.18
C ALA A 11 -38.74 15.70 48.97
N ASP A 12 -37.89 14.86 48.40
CA ASP A 12 -36.69 14.32 49.05
C ASP A 12 -35.49 15.28 48.95
N ASN A 13 -35.59 16.33 48.12
CA ASN A 13 -34.53 17.32 47.91
C ASN A 13 -34.59 18.41 48.99
N GLY A 14 -34.00 18.14 50.17
CA GLY A 14 -34.05 19.05 51.32
C GLY A 14 -32.96 20.13 51.36
N THR A 15 -31.89 20.02 50.58
CA THR A 15 -30.73 20.94 50.62
C THR A 15 -30.10 21.18 49.25
N VAL A 16 -29.53 22.37 49.04
CA VAL A 16 -28.60 22.66 47.93
C VAL A 16 -27.27 23.11 48.51
N GLY A 17 -26.22 22.28 48.38
CA GLY A 17 -24.96 22.55 49.08
C GLY A 17 -25.17 22.55 50.61
N ALA A 18 -24.89 23.68 51.27
CA ALA A 18 -25.14 23.90 52.69
C ALA A 18 -26.46 24.64 52.99
N VAL A 19 -27.22 25.02 51.96
CA VAL A 19 -28.47 25.77 52.11
C VAL A 19 -29.62 24.81 52.38
N ASN A 20 -30.33 25.02 53.48
CA ASN A 20 -31.56 24.30 53.80
C ASN A 20 -32.72 24.89 52.99
N ILE A 21 -33.40 24.05 52.20
CA ILE A 21 -34.58 24.45 51.41
C ILE A 21 -35.86 23.76 51.92
N ALA A 22 -35.82 23.24 53.15
CA ALA A 22 -36.92 22.61 53.90
C ALA A 22 -37.53 23.49 54.98
N GLU A 23 -37.50 24.80 54.78
CA GLU A 23 -37.95 25.82 55.73
C GLU A 23 -39.48 25.94 55.86
N GLY A 24 -40.25 24.94 55.42
CA GLY A 24 -41.71 24.89 55.63
C GLY A 24 -42.53 25.96 54.90
N CYS A 25 -41.97 26.60 53.88
CA CYS A 25 -42.74 27.54 53.05
C CYS A 25 -43.99 26.86 52.44
N PRO A 26 -45.15 27.54 52.38
CA PRO A 26 -46.39 26.98 51.84
C PRO A 26 -46.21 26.30 50.48
N SER A 27 -46.96 25.23 50.27
CA SER A 27 -46.77 24.21 49.22
C SER A 27 -46.97 24.68 47.76
N ALA A 28 -47.10 25.98 47.52
CA ALA A 28 -47.18 26.60 46.19
C ALA A 28 -46.06 27.64 45.94
N ASN A 29 -45.05 27.71 46.81
CA ASN A 29 -44.05 28.78 46.81
C ASN A 29 -42.69 28.32 46.24
N LEU A 30 -41.71 29.24 46.28
CA LEU A 30 -40.37 29.09 45.71
C LEU A 30 -39.66 27.78 46.05
N ASN A 31 -39.79 27.27 47.28
CA ASN A 31 -39.10 26.04 47.71
C ASN A 31 -39.60 24.81 46.94
N ASN A 32 -40.89 24.71 46.64
CA ASN A 32 -41.41 23.61 45.85
C ASN A 32 -40.97 23.69 44.39
N ALA A 33 -40.91 24.90 43.82
CA ALA A 33 -40.39 25.11 42.48
C ALA A 33 -38.90 24.73 42.37
N VAL A 34 -38.07 25.11 43.35
CA VAL A 34 -36.64 24.74 43.37
C VAL A 34 -36.45 23.23 43.47
N ARG A 35 -37.20 22.56 44.33
CA ARG A 35 -37.15 21.10 44.50
C ARG A 35 -37.58 20.34 43.25
N GLU A 36 -38.60 20.86 42.56
CA GLU A 36 -39.07 20.33 41.29
C GLU A 36 -38.01 20.50 40.20
N VAL A 37 -37.37 21.67 40.10
CA VAL A 37 -36.25 21.90 39.17
C VAL A 37 -35.09 20.96 39.50
N MET A 38 -34.75 20.74 40.77
CA MET A 38 -33.70 19.77 41.16
C MET A 38 -34.04 18.35 40.72
N ALA A 39 -35.29 17.91 40.90
CA ALA A 39 -35.76 16.61 40.45
C ALA A 39 -35.70 16.45 38.92
N GLN A 40 -36.06 17.50 38.18
CA GLN A 40 -35.97 17.53 36.71
C GLN A 40 -34.52 17.52 36.23
N VAL A 41 -33.63 18.29 36.86
CA VAL A 41 -32.19 18.29 36.56
C VAL A 41 -31.58 16.92 36.86
N LYS A 42 -31.96 16.27 37.97
CA LYS A 42 -31.53 14.89 38.27
C LYS A 42 -32.02 13.92 37.19
N THR A 43 -33.29 13.99 36.82
CA THR A 43 -33.87 13.17 35.73
C THR A 43 -33.12 13.38 34.40
N PHE A 44 -32.80 14.63 34.04
CA PHE A 44 -32.01 14.94 32.86
C PHE A 44 -30.56 14.41 32.96
N THR A 45 -29.95 14.54 34.13
CA THR A 45 -28.58 14.08 34.40
C THR A 45 -28.49 12.55 34.36
N ASP A 46 -29.49 11.84 34.88
CA ASP A 46 -29.58 10.38 34.84
C ASP A 46 -29.84 9.85 33.43
N ALA A 47 -30.52 10.63 32.59
CA ALA A 47 -30.70 10.31 31.18
C ALA A 47 -29.44 10.63 30.33
N LEU A 48 -28.50 11.43 30.83
CA LEU A 48 -27.33 11.89 30.07
C LEU A 48 -26.39 10.74 29.63
N PRO A 49 -26.06 9.75 30.48
CA PRO A 49 -25.28 8.57 30.08
C PRO A 49 -25.95 7.77 28.95
N ASP A 50 -27.28 7.68 28.96
CA ASP A 50 -28.06 6.95 27.96
C ASP A 50 -28.32 7.78 26.68
N ALA A 51 -28.26 9.11 26.77
CA ALA A 51 -28.63 10.01 25.67
C ALA A 51 -27.44 10.44 24.79
N TYR A 52 -26.21 10.51 25.32
CA TYR A 52 -25.09 11.15 24.61
C TYR A 52 -23.97 10.21 24.14
N GLN A 53 -23.86 8.98 24.67
CA GLN A 53 -22.81 8.05 24.23
C GLN A 53 -23.31 6.87 23.37
N TYR A 54 -24.60 6.64 23.17
CA TYR A 54 -25.07 5.40 22.52
C TYR A 54 -26.23 5.49 21.50
N LYS A 55 -26.35 6.58 20.74
CA LYS A 55 -27.29 6.64 19.59
C LYS A 55 -26.65 6.81 18.22
N ASP A 56 -25.33 6.94 18.14
CA ASP A 56 -24.67 6.71 16.87
C ASP A 56 -24.60 5.19 16.66
N PRO A 57 -25.36 4.62 15.70
CA PRO A 57 -25.44 3.16 15.57
C PRO A 57 -24.08 2.55 15.19
N LEU A 58 -23.19 3.32 14.54
CA LEU A 58 -21.82 2.92 14.24
C LEU A 58 -20.97 2.80 15.51
N LEU A 59 -21.00 3.79 16.41
CA LEU A 59 -20.24 3.73 17.67
C LEU A 59 -20.74 2.58 18.57
N THR A 60 -22.06 2.38 18.60
CA THR A 60 -22.71 1.25 19.27
C THR A 60 -22.21 -0.09 18.75
N ALA A 61 -22.14 -0.24 17.41
CA ALA A 61 -21.69 -1.47 16.78
C ALA A 61 -20.19 -1.73 17.02
N LEU A 62 -19.37 -0.68 17.01
CA LEU A 62 -17.94 -0.78 17.25
C LEU A 62 -17.62 -1.15 18.71
N ALA A 63 -18.35 -0.57 19.67
CA ALA A 63 -18.21 -0.85 21.09
C ALA A 63 -18.71 -2.26 21.48
N ALA A 64 -19.59 -2.86 20.68
CA ALA A 64 -20.08 -4.22 20.88
C ALA A 64 -19.09 -5.32 20.42
N LEU A 65 -17.99 -4.96 19.73
CA LEU A 65 -17.01 -5.94 19.25
C LEU A 65 -16.16 -6.52 20.40
N THR A 66 -15.96 -7.83 20.37
CA THR A 66 -14.91 -8.47 21.18
C THR A 66 -13.56 -8.25 20.50
N THR A 67 -12.69 -7.47 21.14
CA THR A 67 -11.33 -7.23 20.65
C THR A 67 -10.33 -8.21 21.26
N SER A 68 -9.38 -8.65 20.44
CA SER A 68 -8.26 -9.50 20.84
C SER A 68 -7.01 -9.12 20.04
N ALA A 69 -5.84 -9.57 20.50
CA ALA A 69 -4.61 -9.43 19.75
C ALA A 69 -4.73 -10.15 18.38
N ASN A 70 -3.99 -9.66 17.38
CA ASN A 70 -3.94 -10.23 16.04
C ASN A 70 -5.30 -10.25 15.31
N GLN A 71 -6.08 -9.17 15.45
CA GLN A 71 -7.34 -8.99 14.73
C GLN A 71 -7.38 -7.65 13.99
N VAL A 72 -8.16 -7.59 12.92
CA VAL A 72 -8.55 -6.35 12.25
C VAL A 72 -10.07 -6.21 12.26
N ILE A 73 -10.56 -5.02 12.55
CA ILE A 73 -11.98 -4.68 12.50
C ILE A 73 -12.31 -4.26 11.06
N TYR A 74 -13.43 -4.73 10.52
CA TYR A 74 -13.91 -4.35 9.19
C TYR A 74 -15.44 -4.22 9.19
N ALA A 75 -15.95 -3.29 8.38
CA ALA A 75 -17.38 -3.12 8.20
C ALA A 75 -17.95 -4.22 7.30
N THR A 76 -19.10 -4.78 7.69
CA THR A 76 -19.85 -5.76 6.88
C THR A 76 -21.10 -5.15 6.23
N GLY A 77 -21.41 -3.91 6.57
CA GLY A 77 -22.55 -3.12 6.11
C GLY A 77 -22.63 -1.81 6.89
N PRO A 78 -23.67 -0.97 6.66
CA PRO A 78 -23.93 0.20 7.50
C PRO A 78 -24.08 -0.24 8.96
N ASP A 79 -23.40 0.46 9.87
CA ASP A 79 -23.48 0.25 11.32
C ASP A 79 -23.30 -1.21 11.77
N THR A 80 -22.52 -1.99 11.02
CA THR A 80 -22.22 -3.40 11.33
C THR A 80 -20.76 -3.70 11.07
N PHE A 81 -20.11 -4.28 12.07
CA PHE A 81 -18.69 -4.58 12.04
C PHE A 81 -18.44 -6.02 12.47
N ALA A 82 -17.36 -6.57 11.96
CA ALA A 82 -16.83 -7.85 12.39
C ALA A 82 -15.31 -7.73 12.61
N VAL A 83 -14.75 -8.74 13.28
CA VAL A 83 -13.31 -8.91 13.41
C VAL A 83 -12.89 -10.15 12.63
N THR A 84 -11.73 -10.06 11.98
CA THR A 84 -11.07 -11.21 11.37
C THR A 84 -9.62 -11.31 11.84
N ALA A 85 -9.03 -12.49 11.76
CA ALA A 85 -7.64 -12.70 12.17
C ALA A 85 -6.67 -11.95 11.25
N LEU A 86 -5.74 -11.22 11.84
CA LEU A 86 -4.62 -10.57 11.18
C LEU A 86 -3.33 -11.26 11.62
N THR A 87 -2.77 -12.09 10.73
CA THR A 87 -1.59 -12.89 11.06
C THR A 87 -0.36 -12.01 11.30
N ALA A 88 0.62 -12.55 12.04
CA ALA A 88 1.90 -11.86 12.22
C ALA A 88 2.60 -11.59 10.89
N PHE A 89 2.53 -12.53 9.94
CA PHE A 89 3.08 -12.37 8.59
C PHE A 89 2.43 -11.22 7.81
N ILE A 90 1.10 -11.10 7.79
CA ILE A 90 0.47 -9.98 7.04
C ILE A 90 0.79 -8.63 7.68
N ARG A 91 1.06 -8.56 8.99
CA ARG A 91 1.54 -7.31 9.59
C ARG A 91 2.93 -6.90 9.09
N THR A 92 3.79 -7.84 8.73
CA THR A 92 5.08 -7.53 8.08
C THR A 92 4.94 -7.11 6.63
N LEU A 93 3.74 -7.20 6.05
CA LEU A 93 3.44 -6.67 4.72
C LEU A 93 2.79 -5.29 4.81
N LEU A 94 1.95 -5.07 5.83
CA LEU A 94 1.26 -3.80 6.05
C LEU A 94 2.17 -2.71 6.66
N ASP A 95 3.31 -3.10 7.25
CA ASP A 95 4.33 -2.18 7.77
C ASP A 95 5.35 -1.74 6.70
N ASP A 96 5.31 -2.34 5.51
CA ASP A 96 6.25 -2.08 4.43
C ASP A 96 6.12 -0.63 3.89
N ALA A 97 7.24 0.08 3.83
CA ALA A 97 7.29 1.50 3.45
C ALA A 97 7.03 1.74 1.95
N ASP A 98 7.22 0.73 1.11
CA ASP A 98 7.04 0.82 -0.34
C ASP A 98 6.75 -0.56 -0.98
N GLY A 99 6.47 -0.54 -2.29
CA GLY A 99 6.20 -1.76 -3.04
C GLY A 99 7.40 -2.70 -3.20
N GLN A 100 8.64 -2.22 -2.98
CA GLN A 100 9.82 -3.10 -2.97
C GLN A 100 9.81 -3.98 -1.74
N ALA A 101 9.67 -3.36 -0.57
CA ALA A 101 9.64 -4.05 0.70
C ALA A 101 8.47 -5.05 0.70
N ALA A 102 7.29 -4.64 0.22
CA ALA A 102 6.13 -5.52 0.05
C ALA A 102 6.41 -6.76 -0.82
N CYS A 103 7.09 -6.59 -1.95
CA CYS A 103 7.45 -7.72 -2.80
C CYS A 103 8.46 -8.65 -2.11
N LEU A 104 9.43 -8.11 -1.38
CA LEU A 104 10.40 -8.92 -0.64
C LEU A 104 9.73 -9.73 0.47
N THR A 105 8.82 -9.12 1.23
CA THR A 105 8.01 -9.80 2.24
C THR A 105 7.23 -10.97 1.66
N LEU A 106 6.68 -10.80 0.45
CA LEU A 106 5.92 -11.84 -0.25
C LEU A 106 6.79 -12.86 -1.00
N GLY A 107 8.11 -12.65 -1.07
CA GLY A 107 8.99 -13.43 -1.97
C GLY A 107 8.65 -13.25 -3.46
N ALA A 108 8.02 -12.13 -3.81
CA ALA A 108 7.59 -11.79 -5.15
C ALA A 108 8.67 -11.03 -5.94
N VAL A 109 8.59 -11.13 -7.27
CA VAL A 109 9.42 -10.38 -8.22
C VAL A 109 8.59 -9.25 -8.82
N ARG A 110 9.17 -8.04 -8.96
CA ARG A 110 8.49 -6.90 -9.59
C ARG A 110 9.25 -6.33 -10.77
N VAL A 111 8.54 -5.67 -11.68
CA VAL A 111 9.17 -4.89 -12.76
C VAL A 111 9.68 -3.57 -12.19
N ALA A 112 10.99 -3.36 -12.22
CA ALA A 112 11.64 -2.15 -11.70
C ALA A 112 11.77 -1.04 -12.74
N ALA A 113 11.94 -1.42 -14.01
CA ALA A 113 11.99 -0.51 -15.15
C ALA A 113 11.71 -1.29 -16.43
N LEU A 114 11.13 -0.64 -17.44
CA LEU A 114 10.92 -1.25 -18.75
C LEU A 114 10.84 -0.18 -19.85
N SER A 115 11.18 -0.59 -21.07
CA SER A 115 10.87 0.13 -22.31
C SER A 115 10.46 -0.90 -23.35
N ILE A 116 9.26 -0.75 -23.92
CA ILE A 116 8.77 -1.64 -24.99
C ILE A 116 9.14 -1.17 -26.41
N ALA A 117 10.00 -0.16 -26.52
CA ALA A 117 10.46 0.38 -27.79
C ALA A 117 11.45 -0.57 -28.49
N ASN A 118 11.95 -0.13 -29.65
CA ASN A 118 13.08 -0.75 -30.33
C ASN A 118 14.26 0.26 -30.39
N PRO A 119 15.39 0.00 -29.70
CA PRO A 119 15.60 -1.08 -28.74
C PRO A 119 14.74 -0.93 -27.46
N GLY A 120 14.54 -2.04 -26.74
CA GLY A 120 13.72 -2.12 -25.54
C GLY A 120 14.31 -3.04 -24.47
N TYR A 121 13.74 -3.03 -23.28
CA TYR A 121 14.14 -3.90 -22.17
C TYR A 121 13.03 -4.07 -21.12
N VAL A 122 13.14 -5.12 -20.32
CA VAL A 122 12.42 -5.29 -19.05
C VAL A 122 13.42 -5.62 -17.96
N ARG A 123 13.38 -4.89 -16.85
CA ARG A 123 14.18 -5.13 -15.65
C ARG A 123 13.29 -5.61 -14.53
N LEU A 124 13.57 -6.80 -14.05
CA LEU A 124 12.92 -7.43 -12.92
C LEU A 124 13.81 -7.29 -11.69
N GLN A 125 13.21 -6.89 -10.57
CA GLN A 125 13.88 -6.88 -9.28
C GLN A 125 13.59 -8.17 -8.52
N VAL A 126 14.64 -8.90 -8.21
CA VAL A 126 14.61 -10.23 -7.57
C VAL A 126 15.17 -10.22 -6.13
N GLY A 127 15.65 -9.06 -5.66
CA GLY A 127 16.15 -8.84 -4.30
C GLY A 127 16.25 -7.33 -4.01
N ALA A 128 16.66 -6.93 -2.80
CA ALA A 128 16.73 -5.50 -2.41
C ALA A 128 17.59 -4.64 -3.35
N SER A 129 18.64 -5.20 -3.94
CA SER A 129 19.45 -4.53 -4.98
C SER A 129 19.89 -5.50 -6.07
N SER A 130 19.15 -6.60 -6.24
CA SER A 130 19.43 -7.64 -7.21
C SER A 130 18.40 -7.59 -8.32
N TYR A 131 18.86 -7.65 -9.57
CA TYR A 131 18.03 -7.50 -10.74
C TYR A 131 18.34 -8.60 -11.76
N VAL A 132 17.37 -8.88 -12.61
CA VAL A 132 17.55 -9.59 -13.87
C VAL A 132 16.95 -8.72 -14.94
N GLN A 133 17.66 -8.52 -16.04
CA GLN A 133 17.17 -7.73 -17.16
C GLN A 133 17.19 -8.58 -18.43
N PHE A 134 16.21 -8.33 -19.29
CA PHE A 134 16.18 -8.80 -20.67
C PHE A 134 16.09 -7.58 -21.57
N ALA A 135 16.95 -7.48 -22.58
CA ALA A 135 16.97 -6.40 -23.56
C ALA A 135 16.86 -6.96 -24.97
N TRP A 136 16.32 -6.17 -25.89
CA TRP A 136 16.18 -6.54 -27.28
C TRP A 136 16.30 -5.31 -28.18
N GLY A 137 16.54 -5.56 -29.46
CA GLY A 137 16.43 -4.52 -30.47
C GLY A 137 16.98 -4.95 -31.81
N THR A 138 16.94 -4.03 -32.76
CA THR A 138 17.55 -4.18 -34.08
C THR A 138 18.81 -3.34 -34.22
N PHE A 139 19.71 -3.76 -35.10
CA PHE A 139 20.93 -3.03 -35.44
C PHE A 139 21.29 -3.26 -36.91
N THR A 140 22.21 -2.45 -37.43
CA THR A 140 22.83 -2.67 -38.75
C THR A 140 24.33 -2.74 -38.58
N CYS A 141 24.95 -3.76 -39.16
CA CYS A 141 26.39 -3.94 -39.14
C CYS A 141 26.94 -3.73 -40.57
N PRO A 142 27.95 -2.85 -40.76
CA PRO A 142 28.55 -2.64 -42.08
C PRO A 142 29.20 -3.90 -42.63
N ALA A 143 29.44 -3.94 -43.94
CA ALA A 143 30.16 -5.03 -44.59
C ALA A 143 31.59 -5.17 -44.04
N ASN A 144 32.04 -6.41 -43.81
CA ASN A 144 33.40 -6.74 -43.37
C ASN A 144 33.90 -5.88 -42.19
N SER A 145 33.03 -5.60 -41.23
CA SER A 145 33.29 -4.63 -40.17
C SER A 145 32.45 -4.88 -38.92
N SER A 146 32.77 -4.15 -37.86
CA SER A 146 32.07 -4.17 -36.59
C SER A 146 31.13 -2.98 -36.42
N ALA A 147 30.04 -3.20 -35.67
CA ALA A 147 29.14 -2.16 -35.21
C ALA A 147 28.95 -2.25 -33.69
N THR A 148 28.92 -1.09 -33.04
CA THR A 148 28.51 -0.98 -31.65
C THR A 148 27.00 -1.03 -31.55
N VAL A 149 26.48 -1.94 -30.74
CA VAL A 149 25.06 -2.12 -30.46
C VAL A 149 24.80 -1.70 -29.02
N ASN A 150 24.05 -0.61 -28.84
CA ASN A 150 23.70 -0.08 -27.52
C ASN A 150 22.34 -0.60 -27.05
N TYR A 151 22.24 -0.88 -25.75
CA TYR A 151 20.97 -1.20 -25.11
C TYR A 151 20.15 0.07 -24.85
N ALA A 152 18.82 -0.06 -24.84
CA ALA A 152 17.92 1.02 -24.45
C ALA A 152 18.02 1.39 -22.95
N GLY A 153 18.52 0.47 -22.13
CA GLY A 153 18.85 0.70 -20.74
C GLY A 153 20.00 -0.21 -20.32
N SER A 154 20.99 0.35 -19.62
CA SER A 154 22.13 -0.41 -19.12
C SER A 154 21.68 -1.57 -18.24
N PHE A 155 22.33 -2.72 -18.36
CA PHE A 155 22.30 -3.74 -17.33
C PHE A 155 22.91 -3.17 -16.04
N PRO A 156 22.45 -3.60 -14.85
CA PRO A 156 23.03 -3.10 -13.61
C PRO A 156 24.50 -3.50 -13.42
N ASN A 157 24.92 -4.67 -13.90
CA ASN A 157 26.29 -5.17 -13.79
C ASN A 157 26.84 -5.76 -15.09
N ALA A 158 26.17 -6.75 -15.67
CA ALA A 158 26.69 -7.48 -16.82
C ALA A 158 25.59 -7.88 -17.82
N SER A 159 25.99 -8.07 -19.08
CA SER A 159 25.12 -8.55 -20.15
C SER A 159 25.70 -9.77 -20.85
N PHE A 160 24.81 -10.62 -21.36
CA PHE A 160 25.10 -11.81 -22.14
C PHE A 160 24.28 -11.73 -23.44
N PRO A 161 24.73 -10.94 -24.44
CA PRO A 161 24.03 -10.79 -25.70
C PRO A 161 24.18 -12.00 -26.59
N ILE A 162 23.12 -12.22 -27.37
CA ILE A 162 23.14 -12.97 -28.61
C ILE A 162 22.58 -12.08 -29.71
N CYS A 163 23.14 -12.18 -30.90
CA CYS A 163 22.62 -11.49 -32.07
C CYS A 163 22.59 -12.41 -33.28
N SER A 164 21.72 -12.06 -34.22
CA SER A 164 21.64 -12.70 -35.53
C SER A 164 21.25 -11.65 -36.58
N GLY A 165 21.58 -11.90 -37.83
CA GLY A 165 21.22 -11.05 -38.96
C GLY A 165 20.77 -11.86 -40.16
N SER A 166 20.39 -11.18 -41.24
CA SER A 166 20.10 -11.83 -42.51
C SER A 166 20.60 -10.96 -43.66
N ASP A 167 21.43 -11.52 -44.54
CA ASP A 167 21.94 -10.84 -45.74
C ASP A 167 21.05 -11.08 -46.99
N GLY A 168 20.03 -11.92 -46.87
CA GLY A 168 19.03 -12.18 -47.92
C GLY A 168 19.60 -12.88 -49.16
N ASN A 169 20.87 -13.32 -49.12
CA ASN A 169 21.56 -13.96 -50.24
C ASN A 169 21.59 -15.49 -50.07
N PRO A 170 20.79 -16.27 -50.82
CA PRO A 170 20.73 -17.72 -50.69
C PRO A 170 22.04 -18.45 -51.02
N GLY A 171 22.98 -17.78 -51.70
CA GLY A 171 24.32 -18.29 -52.01
C GLY A 171 25.43 -17.78 -51.09
N GLY A 172 25.09 -16.98 -50.06
CA GLY A 172 26.04 -16.45 -49.10
C GLY A 172 26.62 -17.58 -48.23
N GLN A 173 27.94 -17.73 -48.25
CA GLN A 173 28.67 -18.61 -47.32
C GLN A 173 29.33 -17.83 -46.18
N ASP A 174 29.22 -16.49 -46.21
CA ASP A 174 29.81 -15.60 -45.23
C ASP A 174 29.07 -15.68 -43.89
N ASN A 175 29.76 -15.38 -42.79
CA ASN A 175 29.17 -15.35 -41.47
C ASN A 175 28.33 -14.08 -41.27
N LEU A 176 27.07 -14.29 -40.89
CA LEU A 176 26.16 -13.24 -40.45
C LEU A 176 26.66 -12.57 -39.15
N PRO A 177 26.16 -11.36 -38.82
CA PRO A 177 26.60 -10.63 -37.65
C PRO A 177 26.52 -11.45 -36.35
N ALA A 178 27.65 -11.61 -35.69
CA ALA A 178 27.76 -12.30 -34.40
C ALA A 178 28.40 -11.40 -33.33
N VAL A 179 28.12 -11.69 -32.06
CA VAL A 179 28.72 -10.97 -30.94
C VAL A 179 30.23 -11.22 -30.94
N THR A 180 31.01 -10.16 -30.89
CA THR A 180 32.47 -10.23 -30.80
C THR A 180 32.85 -10.69 -29.39
N GLY A 181 33.66 -11.75 -29.28
CA GLY A 181 34.05 -12.33 -27.99
C GLY A 181 34.66 -11.28 -27.05
N GLY A 182 34.18 -11.22 -25.80
CA GLY A 182 34.66 -10.27 -24.79
C GLY A 182 34.22 -8.82 -24.97
N SER A 183 33.41 -8.49 -25.98
CA SER A 183 32.93 -7.12 -26.22
C SER A 183 31.72 -6.71 -25.39
N ALA A 184 31.03 -7.66 -24.75
CA ALA A 184 29.82 -7.40 -24.00
C ALA A 184 30.14 -6.57 -22.74
N THR A 185 29.41 -5.47 -22.59
CA THR A 185 29.44 -4.59 -21.42
C THR A 185 28.01 -4.45 -20.89
N LYS A 186 27.86 -3.76 -19.76
CA LYS A 186 26.53 -3.44 -19.26
C LYS A 186 25.70 -2.54 -20.20
N ASP A 187 26.36 -1.80 -21.09
CA ASP A 187 25.70 -0.78 -21.92
C ASP A 187 25.44 -1.25 -23.37
N GLY A 188 26.10 -2.32 -23.79
CA GLY A 188 26.00 -2.82 -25.16
C GLY A 188 27.07 -3.86 -25.48
N PHE A 189 27.22 -4.17 -26.76
CA PHE A 189 28.22 -5.09 -27.27
C PHE A 189 28.65 -4.69 -28.68
N THR A 190 29.68 -5.36 -29.20
CA THR A 190 30.10 -5.18 -30.59
C THR A 190 29.69 -6.39 -31.42
N ALA A 191 28.94 -6.16 -32.50
CA ALA A 191 28.66 -7.17 -33.50
C ALA A 191 29.71 -7.07 -34.62
N TYR A 192 30.16 -8.20 -35.18
CA TYR A 192 31.01 -8.25 -36.36
C TYR A 192 30.31 -8.98 -37.49
N ASN A 193 30.34 -8.39 -38.69
CA ASN A 193 29.74 -8.93 -39.90
C ASN A 193 30.83 -9.24 -40.93
N ALA A 194 30.90 -10.50 -41.37
CA ALA A 194 31.82 -10.93 -42.42
C ALA A 194 31.20 -10.83 -43.81
N ALA A 195 29.90 -10.53 -43.93
CA ALA A 195 29.26 -10.42 -45.23
C ALA A 195 29.83 -9.24 -46.03
N ASN A 196 29.84 -9.43 -47.35
CA ASN A 196 30.25 -8.41 -48.32
C ASN A 196 29.26 -7.22 -48.44
N GLY A 197 28.09 -7.32 -47.80
CA GLY A 197 27.10 -6.26 -47.69
C GLY A 197 26.81 -5.87 -46.24
N ALA A 198 26.23 -4.69 -46.04
CA ALA A 198 25.69 -4.32 -44.74
C ALA A 198 24.50 -5.23 -44.39
N VAL A 199 24.49 -5.75 -43.17
CA VAL A 199 23.46 -6.67 -42.70
C VAL A 199 22.68 -6.05 -41.55
N SER A 200 21.36 -6.04 -41.67
CA SER A 200 20.48 -5.73 -40.54
C SER A 200 20.22 -6.98 -39.73
N GLY A 201 20.18 -6.81 -38.41
CA GLY A 201 20.00 -7.89 -37.47
C GLY A 201 19.20 -7.49 -36.25
N TYR A 202 18.97 -8.47 -35.39
CA TYR A 202 18.31 -8.33 -34.11
C TYR A 202 19.17 -8.95 -33.02
N TYR A 203 18.95 -8.49 -31.79
CA TYR A 203 19.60 -9.05 -30.62
C TYR A 203 18.59 -9.29 -29.51
N ILE A 204 18.95 -10.24 -28.65
CA ILE A 204 18.41 -10.38 -27.31
C ILE A 204 19.60 -10.46 -26.37
N ALA A 205 19.51 -9.81 -25.22
CA ALA A 205 20.51 -9.92 -24.17
C ALA A 205 19.82 -10.20 -22.84
N ALA A 206 20.40 -11.07 -22.04
CA ALA A 206 20.03 -11.28 -20.64
C ALA A 206 21.19 -10.85 -19.74
N GLY A 207 20.91 -10.56 -18.48
CA GLY A 207 21.94 -10.07 -17.56
C GLY A 207 21.36 -9.66 -16.22
N TYR A 208 22.21 -9.09 -15.36
CA TYR A 208 21.88 -8.70 -13.99
C TYR A 208 22.57 -7.41 -13.58
#